data_AF-A0A1F8REQ5-F1
#
_entry.id   AF-A0A1F8REQ5-F1
#
_cell.length_a   1.000
_cell.length_b   1.000
_cell.length_c   1.000
_cell.angle_alpha   90.00
_cell.angle_beta   90.00
_cell.angle_gamma   90.00
#
_symmetry.space_group_name_H-M   'P 1'
#
loop_
_entity.id
_entity.type
_entity.pdbx_description
1 polymer ?
#
loop_
_entity_poly.entity_id
_entity_poly.type
_entity_poly.pdbx_seq_one_letter_code
_entity_poly.pdbx_strand_id
1 'polypeptide(L)'
;MVAAAERSGAAARNFYHGAVDQAERLDLERAQEIEGLDDEIALLRVRLKRAVEEHPQDVQLLVKGLDILVRAVGARYRLSPKSRKDLADNLAATLNSLGDQLLPQEG
;
A
#
# COMPACT_ATOMS: atom_id res chain seq x y z
N MET A 1 18.27 23.11 14.54
CA MET A 1 17.85 21.73 14.20
C MET A 1 17.57 21.51 12.70
N VAL A 2 17.30 22.55 11.90
CA VAL A 2 16.97 22.41 10.46
C VAL A 2 18.10 21.81 9.61
N ALA A 3 19.36 22.22 9.84
CA ALA A 3 20.51 21.77 9.04
C ALA A 3 20.86 20.27 9.16
N ALA A 4 20.37 19.57 10.19
CA ALA A 4 20.63 18.12 10.34
C ALA A 4 19.66 17.27 9.50
N ALA A 5 18.41 17.73 9.34
CA ALA A 5 17.40 17.04 8.54
C ALA A 5 17.70 17.13 7.03
N GLU A 6 18.15 18.30 6.55
CA GLU A 6 18.51 18.49 5.14
C GLU A 6 19.70 17.62 4.70
N ARG A 7 20.71 17.47 5.57
CA ARG A 7 21.86 16.60 5.29
C ARG A 7 21.49 15.12 5.20
N SER A 8 20.53 14.68 6.01
CA SER A 8 20.09 13.28 6.01
C SER A 8 19.33 12.91 4.73
N GLY A 9 18.52 13.84 4.20
CA GLY A 9 17.83 13.66 2.92
C GLY A 9 18.79 13.61 1.74
N ALA A 10 19.73 14.55 1.64
CA ALA A 10 20.71 14.58 0.55
C ALA A 10 21.65 13.36 0.53
N ALA A 11 22.05 12.85 1.72
CA ALA A 11 22.85 11.64 1.81
C ALA A 11 22.09 10.38 1.37
N ALA A 12 20.81 10.25 1.73
CA ALA A 12 19.96 9.15 1.29
C ALA A 12 19.66 9.20 -0.22
N ARG A 13 19.49 10.41 -0.78
CA ARG A 13 19.33 10.62 -2.23
C ARG A 13 20.51 10.03 -2.99
N ASN A 14 21.74 10.31 -2.55
CA ASN A 14 22.95 9.83 -3.21
C ASN A 14 23.27 8.35 -2.96
N PHE A 15 22.75 7.74 -1.87
CA PHE A 15 23.09 6.38 -1.47
C PHE A 15 22.65 5.32 -2.49
N TYR A 16 21.50 5.51 -3.15
CA TYR A 16 20.93 4.51 -4.06
C TYR A 16 21.36 4.67 -5.53
N HIS A 17 22.06 5.74 -5.92
CA HIS A 17 22.49 5.93 -7.32
C HIS A 17 23.43 4.83 -7.83
N GLY A 18 24.13 4.12 -6.93
CA GLY A 18 24.98 2.97 -7.28
C GLY A 18 24.19 1.67 -7.56
N ALA A 19 22.91 1.62 -7.20
CA ALA A 19 22.05 0.44 -7.34
C ALA A 19 21.13 0.50 -8.57
N VAL A 20 21.14 1.63 -9.30
CA VAL A 20 20.27 1.90 -10.45
C VAL A 20 21.07 2.34 -11.68
N ASP A 21 20.57 2.00 -12.86
CA ASP A 21 21.15 2.43 -14.12
C ASP A 21 20.88 3.92 -14.43
N GLN A 22 21.34 4.42 -15.58
CA GLN A 22 21.22 5.84 -15.90
C GLN A 22 19.77 6.29 -16.16
N ALA A 23 18.92 5.44 -16.74
CA ALA A 23 17.52 5.76 -16.96
C ALA A 23 16.75 5.72 -15.64
N GLU A 24 16.99 4.69 -14.83
CA GLU A 24 16.39 4.50 -13.51
C GLU A 24 16.76 5.63 -12.53
N ARG A 25 17.93 6.27 -12.67
CA ARG A 25 18.29 7.47 -11.88
C ARG A 25 17.32 8.64 -12.11
N LEU A 26 16.96 8.90 -13.36
CA LEU A 26 16.02 9.98 -13.69
C LEU A 26 14.61 9.68 -13.16
N ASP A 27 14.21 8.40 -13.15
CA ASP A 27 12.95 7.97 -12.55
C ASP A 27 13.00 8.07 -11.02
N LEU A 28 14.12 7.68 -10.40
CA LEU A 28 14.34 7.76 -8.95
C LEU A 28 14.31 9.21 -8.45
N GLU A 29 14.96 10.14 -9.16
CA GLU A 29 14.92 11.56 -8.84
C GLU A 29 13.49 12.10 -8.85
N ARG A 30 12.71 11.78 -9.88
CA ARG A 30 11.28 12.13 -9.97
C ARG A 30 10.45 11.48 -8.85
N ALA A 31 10.71 10.21 -8.54
CA ALA A 31 10.01 9.52 -7.46
C ALA A 31 10.28 10.13 -6.09
N GLN A 32 11.50 10.65 -5.86
CA GLN A 32 11.87 11.34 -4.61
C GLN A 32 11.19 12.70 -4.43
N GLU A 33 10.66 13.30 -5.49
CA GLU A 33 9.88 14.55 -5.40
C GLU A 33 8.44 14.30 -4.91
N ILE A 34 7.96 13.05 -5.00
CA ILE A 34 6.64 12.67 -4.52
C ILE A 34 6.72 12.41 -3.01
N GLU A 35 6.01 13.21 -2.23
CA GLU A 35 5.93 13.04 -0.79
C GLU A 35 4.65 12.33 -0.35
N GLY A 36 4.81 11.31 0.49
CA GLY A 36 3.67 10.61 1.09
C GLY A 36 3.25 9.37 0.31
N LEU A 37 1.99 8.96 0.51
CA LEU A 37 1.42 7.74 -0.08
C LEU A 37 -0.03 7.95 -0.56
N ASP A 38 -0.54 9.19 -0.59
CA ASP A 38 -1.97 9.42 -0.84
C ASP A 38 -2.35 9.04 -2.28
N ASP A 39 -1.52 9.41 -3.25
CA ASP A 39 -1.75 9.12 -4.67
C ASP A 39 -1.56 7.63 -4.95
N GLU A 40 -0.58 6.97 -4.31
CA GLU A 40 -0.38 5.53 -4.39
C GLU A 40 -1.56 4.76 -3.81
N ILE A 41 -2.09 5.21 -2.65
CA ILE A 41 -3.30 4.62 -2.05
C ILE A 41 -4.50 4.83 -2.97
N ALA A 42 -4.66 6.02 -3.56
CA ALA A 42 -5.74 6.29 -4.51
C ALA A 42 -5.65 5.38 -5.75
N LEU A 43 -4.44 5.24 -6.32
CA LEU A 43 -4.17 4.35 -7.44
C LEU A 43 -4.45 2.88 -7.10
N LEU A 44 -4.00 2.42 -5.93
CA LEU A 44 -4.25 1.06 -5.45
C LEU A 44 -5.74 0.76 -5.31
N ARG A 45 -6.55 1.72 -4.82
CA ARG A 45 -8.02 1.56 -4.75
C ARG A 45 -8.64 1.39 -6.12
N VAL A 46 -8.23 2.21 -7.11
CA VAL A 46 -8.73 2.10 -8.49
C VAL A 46 -8.32 0.76 -9.12
N ARG A 47 -7.07 0.34 -8.92
CA ARG A 47 -6.56 -0.94 -9.43
C ARG A 47 -7.27 -2.14 -8.80
N LEU A 48 -7.50 -2.11 -7.48
CA LEU A 48 -8.21 -3.17 -6.78
C LEU A 48 -9.66 -3.26 -7.25
N LYS A 49 -10.35 -2.13 -7.42
CA LYS A 49 -11.71 -2.09 -8.00
C LYS A 49 -11.75 -2.74 -9.38
N ARG A 50 -10.83 -2.37 -10.27
CA ARG A 50 -10.72 -2.98 -11.60
C ARG A 50 -10.43 -4.48 -11.53
N ALA A 51 -9.56 -4.91 -10.62
CA ALA A 51 -9.27 -6.34 -10.44
C ALA A 51 -10.51 -7.13 -10.00
N VAL A 52 -11.36 -6.55 -9.14
CA VAL A 52 -12.65 -7.16 -8.76
C VAL A 52 -13.59 -7.28 -9.96
N GLU A 53 -13.63 -6.26 -10.83
CA GLU A 53 -14.50 -6.24 -12.02
C GLU A 53 -14.00 -7.19 -13.12
N GLU A 54 -12.69 -7.21 -13.38
CA GLU A 54 -12.07 -7.94 -14.49
C GLU A 54 -11.77 -9.41 -14.11
N HIS A 55 -11.42 -9.68 -12.85
CA HIS A 55 -10.95 -10.98 -12.36
C HIS A 55 -11.56 -11.38 -11.00
N PRO A 56 -12.90 -11.40 -10.85
CA PRO A 56 -13.55 -11.66 -9.55
C PRO A 56 -13.21 -13.02 -8.94
N GLN A 57 -12.90 -14.03 -9.77
CA GLN A 57 -12.51 -15.37 -9.35
C GLN A 57 -11.07 -15.49 -8.86
N ASP A 58 -10.20 -14.51 -9.15
CA ASP A 58 -8.80 -14.54 -8.69
C ASP A 58 -8.70 -14.00 -7.27
N VAL A 59 -9.24 -14.76 -6.32
CA VAL A 59 -9.29 -14.38 -4.91
C VAL A 59 -7.88 -14.14 -4.34
N GLN A 60 -6.86 -14.84 -4.83
CA GLN A 60 -5.48 -14.62 -4.39
C GLN A 60 -4.97 -13.23 -4.79
N LEU A 61 -5.23 -12.80 -6.02
CA LEU A 61 -4.89 -11.45 -6.48
C LEU A 61 -5.62 -10.38 -5.65
N LEU A 62 -6.91 -10.57 -5.41
CA LEU A 62 -7.74 -9.62 -4.66
C LEU A 62 -7.27 -9.47 -3.21
N VAL A 63 -7.00 -10.59 -2.52
CA VAL A 63 -6.50 -10.60 -1.14
C VAL A 63 -5.11 -9.95 -1.06
N LYS A 64 -4.20 -10.26 -1.99
CA LYS A 64 -2.88 -9.62 -2.04
C LYS A 64 -2.99 -8.11 -2.27
N GLY A 65 -3.83 -7.69 -3.21
CA GLY A 65 -4.06 -6.26 -3.48
C GLY A 65 -4.62 -5.53 -2.26
N LEU A 66 -5.53 -6.17 -1.53
CA LEU A 66 -6.10 -5.64 -0.30
C LEU A 66 -5.06 -5.53 0.83
N ASP A 67 -4.21 -6.54 1.03
CA ASP A 67 -3.12 -6.50 2.03
C ASP A 67 -2.14 -5.35 1.76
N ILE A 68 -1.76 -5.15 0.50
CA ILE A 68 -0.91 -4.03 0.08
C ILE A 68 -1.57 -2.68 0.41
N LEU A 69 -2.86 -2.54 0.10
CA LEU A 69 -3.62 -1.32 0.40
C LEU A 69 -3.68 -1.02 1.91
N VAL A 70 -3.93 -2.04 2.74
CA VAL A 70 -3.95 -1.90 4.20
C VAL A 70 -2.58 -1.45 4.72
N ARG A 71 -1.49 -2.03 4.21
CA ARG A 71 -0.13 -1.63 4.59
C ARG A 71 0.17 -0.18 4.20
N ALA A 72 -0.21 0.23 2.99
CA ALA A 72 0.00 1.60 2.51
C ALA A 72 -0.76 2.62 3.38
N VAL A 73 -2.04 2.35 3.68
CA VAL A 73 -2.86 3.17 4.60
C VAL A 73 -2.22 3.21 5.99
N GLY A 74 -1.79 2.06 6.52
CA GLY A 74 -1.13 1.97 7.82
C GLY A 74 0.16 2.78 7.90
N ALA A 75 0.94 2.79 6.83
CA ALA A 75 2.17 3.59 6.71
C ALA A 75 1.85 5.08 6.61
N ARG A 76 0.89 5.48 5.75
CA ARG A 76 0.50 6.89 5.54
C ARG A 76 0.05 7.57 6.82
N TYR A 77 -0.81 6.89 7.59
CA TYR A 77 -1.34 7.43 8.85
C TYR A 77 -0.48 7.10 10.07
N ARG A 78 0.72 6.53 9.87
CA ARG A 78 1.67 6.14 10.93
C ARG A 78 0.98 5.36 12.05
N LEU A 79 0.08 4.45 11.68
CA LEU A 79 -0.76 3.73 12.63
C LEU A 79 0.11 2.96 13.64
N SER A 80 -0.28 3.04 14.90
CA SER A 80 0.33 2.22 15.96
C SER A 80 0.22 0.73 15.60
N PRO A 81 1.10 -0.14 16.11
CA PRO A 81 0.98 -1.59 15.90
C PRO A 81 -0.41 -2.13 16.28
N LYS A 82 -0.98 -1.62 17.37
CA LYS A 82 -2.36 -1.95 17.79
C LYS A 82 -3.38 -1.51 16.75
N SER A 83 -3.35 -0.25 16.30
CA SER A 83 -4.29 0.27 15.30
C SER A 83 -4.19 -0.46 13.96
N ARG A 84 -2.99 -0.89 13.55
CA ARG A 84 -2.81 -1.73 12.36
C ARG A 84 -3.44 -3.10 12.52
N LYS A 85 -3.26 -3.74 13.68
CA LYS A 85 -3.89 -5.02 13.99
C LYS A 85 -5.41 -4.88 14.00
N ASP A 86 -5.94 -3.88 14.71
CA ASP A 86 -7.38 -3.64 14.80
C ASP A 86 -7.99 -3.40 13.40
N LEU A 87 -7.29 -2.68 12.51
CA LEU A 87 -7.72 -2.51 11.11
C LEU A 87 -7.77 -3.82 10.34
N ALA A 88 -6.74 -4.66 10.46
CA ALA A 88 -6.69 -5.95 9.80
C ALA A 88 -7.77 -6.92 10.33
N ASP A 89 -7.98 -6.96 11.64
CA ASP A 89 -8.97 -7.82 12.28
C ASP A 89 -10.40 -7.41 11.88
N ASN A 90 -10.71 -6.11 11.85
CA ASN A 90 -12.02 -5.60 11.39
C ASN A 90 -12.29 -5.90 9.91
N LEU A 91 -11.25 -5.85 9.09
CA LEU A 91 -11.36 -6.20 7.67
C LEU A 91 -11.64 -7.69 7.49
N ALA A 92 -10.91 -8.56 8.20
CA ALA A 92 -11.14 -9.99 8.17
C ALA A 92 -12.56 -10.35 8.63
N ALA A 93 -13.04 -9.74 9.72
CA ALA A 93 -14.41 -9.95 10.19
C ALA A 93 -15.47 -9.54 9.15
N THR A 94 -15.25 -8.42 8.45
CA THR A 94 -16.14 -7.94 7.38
C THR A 94 -16.13 -8.89 6.18
N LEU A 95 -14.97 -9.41 5.79
CA LEU A 95 -14.88 -10.38 4.68
C LEU A 95 -15.58 -11.69 5.02
N ASN A 96 -15.43 -12.19 6.25
CA ASN A 96 -16.12 -13.40 6.70
C ASN A 96 -17.63 -13.20 6.71
N SER A 97 -18.12 -12.07 7.21
CA SER A 97 -19.57 -11.80 7.24
C SER A 97 -20.18 -11.68 5.84
N LEU A 98 -19.43 -11.13 4.87
CA LEU A 98 -19.84 -11.12 3.47
C LEU A 98 -19.82 -12.53 2.86
N GLY A 99 -18.83 -13.35 3.20
CA GLY A 99 -18.77 -14.76 2.80
C GLY A 99 -19.99 -15.55 3.28
N ASP A 100 -20.35 -15.41 4.56
CA ASP A 100 -21.52 -16.05 5.16
C ASP A 100 -22.85 -15.59 4.54
N GLN A 101 -22.92 -14.33 4.07
CA GLN A 101 -24.11 -13.80 3.39
C GLN A 101 -24.26 -14.29 1.94
N LEU A 102 -23.14 -14.63 1.29
CA LEU A 102 -23.11 -15.06 -0.11
C LEU A 102 -23.17 -16.59 -0.25
N LEU A 103 -22.74 -17.33 0.77
CA LEU A 103 -22.81 -18.78 0.86
C LEU A 103 -23.72 -19.14 2.04
N PRO A 104 -25.06 -19.20 1.86
CA PRO A 104 -25.93 -19.70 2.91
C PRO A 104 -25.48 -21.11 3.28
N GLN A 105 -25.25 -21.35 4.57
CA GLN A 105 -24.93 -22.66 5.11
C GLN A 105 -26.05 -23.61 4.70
N GLU A 106 -25.76 -24.55 3.79
CA GLU A 106 -26.66 -25.68 3.54
C GLU A 106 -26.82 -26.41 4.88
N GLY A 107 -28.07 -26.49 5.35
CA GLY A 107 -28.42 -26.99 6.68
C GLY A 107 -28.16 -28.47 6.89
#